data_AF-A0A9P2ZPT5-F1
#
_entry.id   AF-A0A9P2ZPT5-F1
#
_cell.length_a   1.000
_cell.length_b   1.000
_cell.length_c   1.000
_cell.angle_alpha   90.00
_cell.angle_beta   90.00
_cell.angle_gamma   90.00
#
_symmetry.space_group_name_H-M   'P 1'
#
loop_
_entity.id
_entity.type
_entity.pdbx_description
1 polymer ?
#
loop_
_entity_poly.entity_id
_entity_poly.type
_entity_poly.pdbx_seq_one_letter_code
_entity_poly.pdbx_strand_id
1 'polypeptide(L)'
;MSTSSESALNSINFSGGIPSSADLAPSIIFTILYVASVPLLVWRLMKGHSPILLMIRPCIFVLVRIGTLILRAVMSKNSFGEGELIAELVLVSIGYLFLIDPVVGLWNLHVDTAVPRDQRPSWVKRLASLMHLGLLAAIGTAVAGSALVSSALTDGSNLSTVIDLRRASAVISLAVIGITGLAIIQTHFRFGLDARRTGYLLIPTVCLLIVAIYRVVQVFSTDPNATIRKLPAFWVLQITFEFLAYVCFIAININEWFPGAPKTEDVEMARSGQYKA
;
A
#
# COMPACT_ATOMS: atom_id res chain seq x y z
N MET A 1 23.11 -14.31 -20.27
CA MET A 1 23.07 -12.85 -19.99
C MET A 1 24.46 -12.28 -20.22
N SER A 2 24.57 -11.11 -20.84
CA SER A 2 25.85 -10.41 -20.99
C SER A 2 26.30 -9.81 -19.65
N THR A 3 27.60 -9.55 -19.51
CA THR A 3 28.20 -8.88 -18.34
C THR A 3 27.61 -7.49 -18.08
N SER A 4 27.16 -6.79 -19.12
CA SER A 4 26.45 -5.50 -19.01
C SER A 4 25.10 -5.64 -18.32
N SER A 5 24.31 -6.65 -18.68
CA SER A 5 23.01 -6.91 -18.07
C SER A 5 23.15 -7.34 -16.62
N GLU A 6 24.17 -8.13 -16.26
CA GLU A 6 24.41 -8.56 -14.88
C GLU A 6 24.78 -7.38 -13.95
N SER A 7 25.61 -6.46 -14.44
CA SER A 7 25.92 -5.21 -13.74
C SER A 7 24.68 -4.31 -13.57
N ALA A 8 23.86 -4.21 -14.62
CA ALA A 8 22.61 -3.44 -14.58
C ALA A 8 21.62 -4.05 -13.55
N LEU A 9 21.45 -5.38 -13.54
CA LEU A 9 20.60 -6.08 -12.58
C LEU A 9 21.03 -5.82 -11.12
N ASN A 10 22.34 -5.87 -10.87
CA ASN A 10 22.89 -5.61 -9.54
C ASN A 10 22.66 -4.17 -9.07
N SER A 11 22.67 -3.21 -10.00
CA SER A 11 22.44 -1.78 -9.71
C SER A 11 20.97 -1.42 -9.52
N ILE A 12 20.05 -2.10 -10.20
CA ILE A 12 18.60 -1.89 -10.09
C ILE A 12 18.04 -2.40 -8.76
N ASN A 13 18.75 -3.34 -8.10
CA ASN A 13 18.45 -3.92 -6.80
C ASN A 13 16.98 -4.36 -6.67
N PHE A 14 16.68 -5.58 -7.13
CA PHE A 14 15.32 -6.14 -7.09
C PHE A 14 14.89 -6.48 -5.67
N SER A 15 13.68 -6.07 -5.32
CA SER A 15 13.09 -6.42 -4.02
C SER A 15 12.71 -7.89 -4.00
N GLY A 16 13.21 -8.61 -2.99
CA GLY A 16 13.15 -10.07 -2.94
C GLY A 16 14.13 -10.77 -3.87
N GLY A 17 15.06 -10.04 -4.50
CA GLY A 17 16.03 -10.60 -5.44
C GLY A 17 15.37 -11.17 -6.70
N ILE A 18 16.18 -11.85 -7.52
CA ILE A 18 15.70 -12.60 -8.68
C ILE A 18 14.94 -13.83 -8.15
N PRO A 19 13.73 -14.13 -8.66
CA PRO A 19 12.98 -15.31 -8.25
C PRO A 19 13.83 -16.58 -8.33
N SER A 20 13.80 -17.35 -7.25
CA SER A 20 14.58 -18.57 -7.08
C SER A 20 13.71 -19.73 -6.60
N SER A 21 14.23 -20.95 -6.62
CA SER A 21 13.50 -22.13 -6.09
C SER A 21 13.10 -21.98 -4.62
N ALA A 22 13.81 -21.16 -3.85
CA ALA A 22 13.49 -20.85 -2.46
C ALA A 22 12.21 -20.00 -2.30
N ASP A 23 11.74 -19.33 -3.36
CA ASP A 23 10.50 -18.55 -3.34
C ASP A 23 9.24 -19.40 -3.46
N LEU A 24 9.34 -20.68 -3.87
CA LEU A 24 8.18 -21.51 -4.16
C LEU A 24 7.28 -21.71 -2.93
N ALA A 25 7.85 -22.22 -1.84
CA ALA A 25 7.12 -22.52 -0.61
C ALA A 25 6.41 -21.27 -0.03
N PRO A 26 7.10 -20.13 0.19
CA PRO A 26 6.43 -18.95 0.70
C PRO A 26 5.42 -18.38 -0.29
N SER A 27 5.68 -18.43 -1.61
CA SER A 27 4.70 -17.98 -2.62
C SER A 27 3.39 -18.76 -2.56
N ILE A 28 3.45 -20.09 -2.42
CA ILE A 28 2.26 -20.94 -2.30
C ILE A 28 1.49 -20.62 -1.01
N ILE A 29 2.19 -20.54 0.13
CA ILE A 29 1.57 -20.27 1.44
C ILE A 29 0.83 -18.93 1.40
N PHE A 30 1.50 -17.85 0.97
CA PHE A 30 0.86 -16.54 0.91
C PHE A 30 -0.24 -16.48 -0.16
N THR A 31 -0.10 -17.19 -1.28
CA THR A 31 -1.18 -17.27 -2.28
C THR A 31 -2.43 -17.86 -1.67
N ILE A 32 -2.31 -18.97 -0.93
CA ILE A 32 -3.45 -19.60 -0.24
C ILE A 32 -4.08 -18.62 0.76
N LEU A 33 -3.26 -17.92 1.56
CA LEU A 33 -3.76 -16.94 2.53
C LEU A 33 -4.52 -15.78 1.86
N TYR A 34 -3.97 -15.21 0.79
CA TYR A 34 -4.64 -14.13 0.05
C TYR A 34 -5.92 -14.62 -0.63
N VAL A 35 -5.89 -15.78 -1.29
CA VAL A 35 -7.09 -16.36 -1.92
C VAL A 35 -8.17 -16.68 -0.89
N ALA A 36 -7.81 -17.25 0.26
CA ALA A 36 -8.74 -17.53 1.35
C ALA A 36 -9.37 -16.25 1.94
N SER A 37 -8.71 -15.10 1.82
CA SER A 37 -9.26 -13.81 2.25
C SER A 37 -10.28 -13.21 1.26
N VAL A 38 -10.26 -13.62 -0.02
CA VAL A 38 -11.12 -13.06 -1.07
C VAL A 38 -12.61 -13.27 -0.79
N PRO A 39 -13.10 -14.45 -0.34
CA PRO A 39 -14.50 -14.61 0.03
C PRO A 39 -14.97 -13.61 1.10
N LEU A 40 -14.12 -13.33 2.11
CA LEU A 40 -14.42 -12.35 3.14
C LEU A 40 -14.52 -10.92 2.56
N LEU A 41 -13.58 -10.57 1.67
CA LEU A 41 -13.60 -9.29 0.96
C LEU A 41 -14.85 -9.15 0.08
N VAL A 42 -15.22 -10.17 -0.68
CA VAL A 42 -16.41 -10.17 -1.55
C VAL A 42 -17.68 -10.04 -0.69
N TRP A 43 -17.78 -10.81 0.39
CA TRP A 43 -18.89 -10.70 1.33
C TRP A 43 -19.03 -9.28 1.91
N ARG A 44 -17.91 -8.64 2.25
CA ARG A 44 -17.88 -7.23 2.70
C ARG A 44 -18.39 -6.25 1.65
N LEU A 45 -17.97 -6.41 0.40
CA LEU A 45 -18.42 -5.56 -0.71
C LEU A 45 -19.93 -5.73 -0.96
N MET A 46 -20.41 -6.98 -0.96
CA MET A 46 -21.82 -7.30 -1.20
C MET A 46 -22.75 -6.80 -0.10
N LYS A 47 -22.30 -6.79 1.16
CA LYS A 47 -23.14 -6.36 2.28
C LYS A 47 -23.40 -4.85 2.28
N GLY A 48 -22.97 -4.08 1.26
CA GLY A 48 -23.52 -2.76 0.89
C GLY A 48 -23.34 -1.61 1.88
N HIS A 49 -22.70 -1.88 3.01
CA HIS A 49 -22.35 -0.93 4.07
C HIS A 49 -21.33 0.12 3.61
N SER A 50 -20.13 -0.34 3.22
CA SER A 50 -18.90 0.47 3.18
C SER A 50 -18.89 1.49 2.05
N PRO A 51 -18.22 2.65 2.22
CA PRO A 51 -17.95 3.52 1.08
C PRO A 51 -17.10 2.72 0.09
N ILE A 52 -17.73 2.27 -1.00
CA ILE A 52 -17.14 1.41 -2.04
C ILE A 52 -15.75 1.92 -2.45
N LEU A 53 -15.58 3.24 -2.51
CA LEU A 53 -14.33 3.91 -2.83
C LEU A 53 -13.14 3.52 -1.92
N LEU A 54 -13.34 3.35 -0.61
CA LEU A 54 -12.26 2.94 0.30
C LEU A 54 -11.91 1.46 0.20
N MET A 55 -12.85 0.63 -0.26
CA MET A 55 -12.63 -0.81 -0.42
C MET A 55 -12.08 -1.20 -1.80
N ILE A 56 -12.26 -0.37 -2.83
CA ILE A 56 -11.71 -0.62 -4.17
C ILE A 56 -10.18 -0.84 -4.13
N ARG A 57 -9.44 -0.02 -3.37
CA ARG A 57 -7.98 -0.12 -3.37
C ARG A 57 -7.46 -1.39 -2.68
N PRO A 58 -8.00 -1.82 -1.53
CA PRO A 58 -7.75 -3.16 -1.00
C PRO A 58 -8.08 -4.29 -1.99
N CYS A 59 -9.12 -4.14 -2.84
CA CYS A 59 -9.42 -5.11 -3.90
C CYS A 59 -8.32 -5.16 -4.97
N ILE A 60 -7.88 -3.99 -5.45
CA ILE A 60 -6.78 -3.90 -6.41
C ILE A 60 -5.51 -4.49 -5.80
N PHE A 61 -5.22 -4.17 -4.53
CA PHE A 61 -4.09 -4.69 -3.80
C PHE A 61 -4.07 -6.22 -3.76
N VAL A 62 -5.17 -6.88 -3.35
CA VAL A 62 -5.18 -8.33 -3.23
C VAL A 62 -5.03 -9.01 -4.60
N LEU A 63 -5.62 -8.44 -5.66
CA LEU A 63 -5.44 -8.95 -7.02
C LEU A 63 -3.99 -8.82 -7.48
N VAL A 64 -3.37 -7.65 -7.27
CA VAL A 64 -1.95 -7.40 -7.57
C VAL A 64 -1.07 -8.39 -6.80
N ARG A 65 -1.37 -8.68 -5.53
CA ARG A 65 -0.57 -9.59 -4.71
C ARG A 65 -0.75 -11.05 -5.09
N ILE A 66 -1.96 -11.51 -5.38
CA ILE A 66 -2.18 -12.84 -5.92
C ILE A 66 -1.40 -13.00 -7.23
N GLY A 67 -1.49 -12.03 -8.15
CA GLY A 67 -0.73 -12.04 -9.39
C GLY A 67 0.79 -12.06 -9.17
N THR A 68 1.30 -11.25 -8.24
CA THR A 68 2.73 -11.23 -7.86
C THR A 68 3.20 -12.61 -7.39
N LEU A 69 2.44 -13.24 -6.49
CA LEU A 69 2.82 -14.51 -5.87
C LEU A 69 2.70 -15.68 -6.85
N ILE A 70 1.69 -15.68 -7.72
CA ILE A 70 1.57 -16.66 -8.80
C ILE A 70 2.75 -16.53 -9.76
N LEU A 71 3.08 -15.31 -10.20
CA LEU A 71 4.24 -15.07 -11.07
C LEU A 71 5.53 -15.55 -10.41
N ARG A 72 5.77 -15.20 -9.13
CA ARG A 72 6.97 -15.63 -8.41
C ARG A 72 7.04 -17.16 -8.25
N ALA A 73 5.90 -17.82 -8.02
CA ALA A 73 5.82 -19.28 -7.98
C ALA A 73 6.14 -19.92 -9.34
N VAL A 74 5.60 -19.38 -10.44
CA VAL A 74 5.85 -19.87 -11.81
C VAL A 74 7.33 -19.66 -12.19
N MET A 75 7.90 -18.49 -11.90
CA MET A 75 9.31 -18.19 -12.17
C MET A 75 10.28 -19.00 -11.34
N SER A 76 9.87 -19.49 -10.16
CA SER A 76 10.71 -20.37 -9.32
C SER A 76 11.01 -21.74 -9.95
N LYS A 77 10.24 -22.14 -10.98
CA LYS A 77 10.33 -23.46 -11.62
C LYS A 77 10.58 -23.43 -13.11
N ASN A 78 10.27 -22.32 -13.78
CA ASN A 78 10.37 -22.20 -15.23
C ASN A 78 11.42 -21.16 -15.61
N SER A 79 12.02 -21.32 -16.79
CA SER A 79 12.75 -20.22 -17.43
C SER A 79 11.76 -19.10 -17.77
N PHE A 80 12.09 -17.88 -17.38
CA PHE A 80 11.26 -16.70 -17.60
C PHE A 80 12.01 -15.67 -18.45
N GLY A 81 11.25 -14.88 -19.22
CA GLY A 81 11.78 -13.79 -20.03
C GLY A 81 11.85 -12.47 -19.27
N GLU A 82 12.29 -11.43 -19.98
CA GLU A 82 12.34 -10.07 -19.45
C GLU A 82 10.95 -9.53 -19.11
N GLY A 83 9.92 -9.90 -19.89
CA GLY A 83 8.56 -9.43 -19.70
C GLY A 83 7.97 -9.88 -18.37
N GLU A 84 8.18 -11.15 -18.01
CA GLU A 84 7.77 -11.70 -16.72
C GLU A 84 8.47 -10.97 -15.57
N LEU A 85 9.80 -10.78 -15.65
CA LEU A 85 10.58 -10.06 -14.65
C LEU A 85 10.07 -8.62 -14.47
N ILE A 86 9.78 -7.91 -15.57
CA ILE A 86 9.23 -6.54 -15.52
C ILE A 86 7.84 -6.54 -14.89
N ALA A 87 6.97 -7.49 -15.27
CA ALA A 87 5.63 -7.60 -14.72
C ALA A 87 5.66 -7.82 -13.19
N GLU A 88 6.50 -8.74 -12.72
CA GLU A 88 6.70 -8.97 -11.29
C GLU A 88 7.17 -7.70 -10.58
N LEU A 89 8.11 -6.97 -11.18
CA LEU A 89 8.70 -5.78 -10.59
C LEU A 89 7.72 -4.61 -10.47
N VAL A 90 6.86 -4.44 -11.47
CA VAL A 90 5.72 -3.51 -11.40
C VAL A 90 4.83 -3.88 -10.23
N LEU A 91 4.37 -5.15 -10.19
CA LEU A 91 3.40 -5.62 -9.20
C LEU A 91 3.96 -5.57 -7.77
N VAL A 92 5.22 -5.96 -7.57
CA VAL A 92 5.94 -5.85 -6.30
C VAL A 92 6.00 -4.40 -5.83
N SER A 93 6.33 -3.48 -6.74
CA SER A 93 6.56 -2.06 -6.41
C SER A 93 5.28 -1.29 -6.10
N ILE A 94 4.17 -1.56 -6.81
CA ILE A 94 2.93 -0.80 -6.63
C ILE A 94 2.03 -1.34 -5.52
N GLY A 95 2.18 -2.61 -5.12
CA GLY A 95 1.19 -3.27 -4.26
C GLY A 95 0.89 -2.51 -2.97
N TYR A 96 1.86 -2.30 -2.08
CA TYR A 96 1.60 -1.60 -0.80
C TYR A 96 1.09 -0.16 -0.96
N LEU A 97 1.37 0.52 -2.09
CA LEU A 97 0.89 1.87 -2.33
C LEU A 97 -0.65 1.94 -2.36
N PHE A 98 -1.30 0.86 -2.81
CA PHE A 98 -2.76 0.74 -2.76
C PHE A 98 -3.32 0.63 -1.34
N LEU A 99 -2.52 0.20 -0.37
CA LEU A 99 -2.94 0.11 1.04
C LEU A 99 -2.71 1.40 1.83
N ILE A 100 -1.80 2.29 1.40
CA ILE A 100 -1.59 3.56 2.10
C ILE A 100 -2.79 4.49 1.95
N ASP A 101 -3.40 4.51 0.76
CA ASP A 101 -4.53 5.38 0.45
C ASP A 101 -5.76 5.18 1.35
N PRO A 102 -6.24 3.95 1.61
CA PRO A 102 -7.33 3.74 2.56
C PRO A 102 -6.95 4.13 3.99
N VAL A 103 -5.67 4.10 4.40
CA VAL A 103 -5.27 4.66 5.72
C VAL A 103 -5.55 6.17 5.76
N VAL A 104 -5.14 6.90 4.72
CA VAL A 104 -5.37 8.36 4.62
C VAL A 104 -6.87 8.67 4.63
N GLY A 105 -7.65 7.91 3.87
CA GLY A 105 -9.11 8.05 3.81
C GLY A 105 -9.78 7.74 5.14
N LEU A 106 -9.39 6.66 5.83
CA LEU A 106 -9.92 6.31 7.14
C LEU A 106 -9.53 7.32 8.22
N TRP A 107 -8.32 7.87 8.17
CA TRP A 107 -7.91 8.96 9.07
C TRP A 107 -8.81 10.18 8.90
N ASN A 108 -9.07 10.59 7.65
CA ASN A 108 -9.96 11.71 7.37
C ASN A 108 -11.40 11.41 7.86
N LEU A 109 -11.92 10.19 7.65
CA LEU A 109 -13.22 9.76 8.18
C LEU A 109 -13.26 9.72 9.70
N HIS A 110 -12.17 9.33 10.36
CA HIS A 110 -12.07 9.29 11.82
C HIS A 110 -12.20 10.69 12.42
N VAL A 111 -11.52 11.67 11.84
CA VAL A 111 -11.68 13.09 12.22
C VAL A 111 -13.08 13.59 11.90
N ASP A 112 -13.62 13.28 10.72
CA ASP A 112 -14.97 13.66 10.31
C ASP A 112 -16.07 13.01 11.16
N THR A 113 -15.80 11.88 11.81
CA THR A 113 -16.74 11.22 12.72
C THR A 113 -16.78 11.92 14.07
N ALA A 114 -15.64 12.33 14.59
CA ALA A 114 -15.52 12.85 15.95
C ALA A 114 -15.72 14.36 16.06
N VAL A 115 -15.40 15.13 15.02
CA VAL A 115 -15.42 16.59 15.07
C VAL A 115 -16.70 17.15 14.41
N PRO A 116 -17.47 18.01 15.10
CA PRO A 116 -18.62 18.72 14.53
C PRO A 116 -18.26 19.53 13.28
N ARG A 117 -19.17 19.62 12.30
CA ARG A 117 -18.89 20.22 10.97
C ARG A 117 -18.37 21.66 11.04
N ASP A 118 -18.84 22.44 11.99
CA ASP A 118 -18.48 23.83 12.27
C ASP A 118 -17.05 23.99 12.81
N GLN A 119 -16.54 22.98 13.53
CA GLN A 119 -15.22 23.02 14.18
C GLN A 119 -14.16 22.24 13.39
N ARG A 120 -14.50 21.72 12.20
CA ARG A 120 -13.59 20.91 11.41
C ARG A 120 -12.43 21.74 10.84
N PRO A 121 -11.18 21.37 11.14
CA PRO A 121 -10.04 22.03 10.54
C PRO A 121 -9.98 21.78 9.02
N SER A 122 -9.93 22.85 8.23
CA SER A 122 -9.74 22.76 6.78
C SER A 122 -8.39 22.16 6.38
N TRP A 123 -7.38 22.25 7.26
CA TRP A 123 -6.05 21.69 7.00
C TRP A 123 -6.05 20.16 6.93
N VAL A 124 -6.96 19.46 7.62
CA VAL A 124 -7.04 17.98 7.59
C VAL A 124 -7.40 17.51 6.19
N LYS A 125 -8.44 18.12 5.58
CA LYS A 125 -8.85 17.81 4.20
C LYS A 125 -7.78 18.16 3.17
N ARG A 126 -7.10 19.30 3.35
CA ARG A 126 -5.98 19.70 2.48
C ARG A 126 -4.81 18.73 2.57
N LEU A 127 -4.47 18.31 3.79
CA LEU A 127 -3.37 17.36 4.01
C LEU A 127 -3.71 15.97 3.45
N ALA A 128 -4.92 15.48 3.67
CA ALA A 128 -5.37 14.23 3.05
C ALA A 128 -5.32 14.29 1.51
N SER A 129 -5.78 15.40 0.91
CA SER A 129 -5.69 15.61 -0.53
C SER A 129 -4.24 15.63 -1.04
N LEU A 130 -3.33 16.31 -0.32
CA LEU A 130 -1.90 16.31 -0.64
C LEU A 130 -1.29 14.90 -0.57
N MET A 131 -1.65 14.12 0.45
CA MET A 131 -1.21 12.73 0.60
C MET A 131 -1.70 11.86 -0.56
N HIS A 132 -2.97 12.00 -0.98
CA HIS A 132 -3.52 11.27 -2.12
C HIS A 132 -2.78 11.62 -3.42
N LEU A 133 -2.47 12.91 -3.65
CA LEU A 133 -1.65 13.34 -4.79
C LEU A 133 -0.23 12.77 -4.74
N GLY A 134 0.38 12.75 -3.54
CA GLY A 134 1.68 12.12 -3.31
C GLY A 134 1.66 10.62 -3.66
N LEU A 135 0.62 9.89 -3.28
CA LEU A 135 0.47 8.48 -3.63
C LEU A 135 0.30 8.27 -5.13
N LEU A 136 -0.47 9.11 -5.82
CA LEU A 136 -0.59 9.05 -7.28
C LEU A 136 0.76 9.28 -7.96
N ALA A 137 1.55 10.26 -7.48
CA ALA A 137 2.91 10.49 -7.97
C ALA A 137 3.84 9.29 -7.68
N ALA A 138 3.75 8.68 -6.49
CA ALA A 138 4.53 7.50 -6.14
C ALA A 138 4.19 6.28 -7.02
N ILE A 139 2.90 6.08 -7.34
CA ILE A 139 2.46 5.02 -8.25
C ILE A 139 2.97 5.31 -9.67
N GLY A 140 2.81 6.54 -10.17
CA GLY A 140 3.26 6.92 -11.51
C GLY A 140 4.76 6.75 -11.70
N THR A 141 5.56 7.17 -10.72
CA THR A 141 7.02 6.99 -10.74
C THR A 141 7.44 5.52 -10.63
N ALA A 142 6.76 4.71 -9.80
CA ALA A 142 7.03 3.27 -9.72
C ALA A 142 6.75 2.54 -11.04
N VAL A 143 5.64 2.87 -11.71
CA VAL A 143 5.26 2.27 -13.00
C VAL A 143 6.23 2.72 -14.08
N ALA A 144 6.52 4.02 -14.19
CA ALA A 144 7.47 4.56 -15.17
C ALA A 144 8.87 3.95 -14.99
N GLY A 145 9.36 3.87 -13.75
CA GLY A 145 10.66 3.26 -13.44
C GLY A 145 10.71 1.75 -13.67
N SER A 146 9.57 1.08 -13.78
CA SER A 146 9.50 -0.34 -14.13
C SER A 146 9.40 -0.55 -15.64
N ALA A 147 8.69 0.32 -16.35
CA ALA A 147 8.55 0.27 -17.81
C ALA A 147 9.89 0.49 -18.55
N LEU A 148 10.80 1.29 -17.97
CA LEU A 148 12.11 1.60 -18.56
C LEU A 148 13.18 0.52 -18.33
N VAL A 149 12.86 -0.57 -17.62
CA VAL A 149 13.83 -1.61 -17.22
C VAL A 149 14.40 -2.35 -18.42
N SER A 150 13.58 -2.68 -19.43
CA SER A 150 14.10 -3.40 -20.62
C SER A 150 15.17 -2.56 -21.34
N SER A 151 14.94 -1.26 -21.53
CA SER A 151 15.96 -0.35 -22.12
C SER A 151 17.22 -0.19 -21.26
N ALA A 152 17.07 -0.29 -19.93
CA ALA A 152 18.19 -0.23 -19.00
C ALA A 152 19.01 -1.52 -18.97
N LEU A 153 18.40 -2.68 -19.25
CA LEU A 153 19.08 -3.98 -19.26
C LEU A 153 19.78 -4.28 -20.59
N THR A 154 19.24 -3.77 -21.69
CA THR A 154 19.74 -4.01 -23.06
C THR A 154 20.94 -3.13 -23.38
N ASP A 155 20.75 -1.80 -23.32
CA ASP A 155 21.76 -0.83 -23.78
C ASP A 155 22.27 0.08 -22.65
N GLY A 156 21.81 -0.09 -21.41
CA GLY A 156 22.17 0.76 -20.26
C GLY A 156 21.55 2.16 -20.30
N SER A 157 20.91 2.53 -21.42
CA SER A 157 20.13 3.76 -21.54
C SER A 157 18.99 3.76 -20.50
N ASN A 158 18.74 4.91 -19.87
CA ASN A 158 17.73 5.07 -18.80
C ASN A 158 18.03 4.36 -17.45
N LEU A 159 19.20 3.73 -17.25
CA LEU A 159 19.50 3.07 -15.98
C LEU A 159 19.44 4.01 -14.77
N SER A 160 20.04 5.20 -14.87
CA SER A 160 19.96 6.23 -13.83
C SER A 160 18.52 6.68 -13.59
N THR A 161 17.76 6.90 -14.66
CA THR A 161 16.34 7.29 -14.60
C THR A 161 15.49 6.24 -13.90
N VAL A 162 15.70 4.95 -14.18
CA VAL A 162 15.03 3.83 -13.50
C VAL A 162 15.30 3.86 -12.00
N ILE A 163 16.57 4.05 -11.62
CA ILE A 163 16.99 4.10 -10.21
C ILE A 163 16.35 5.31 -9.51
N ASP A 164 16.40 6.48 -10.14
CA ASP A 164 15.89 7.73 -9.56
C ASP A 164 14.36 7.71 -9.40
N LEU A 165 13.63 7.18 -10.38
CA LEU A 165 12.17 7.02 -10.30
C LEU A 165 11.75 6.08 -9.17
N ARG A 166 12.49 4.99 -8.95
CA ARG A 166 12.22 4.07 -7.83
C ARG A 166 12.54 4.68 -6.48
N ARG A 167 13.66 5.41 -6.39
CA ARG A 167 14.03 6.17 -5.18
C ARG A 167 12.97 7.21 -4.86
N ALA A 168 12.51 7.97 -5.86
CA ALA A 168 11.45 8.95 -5.69
C ALA A 168 10.17 8.30 -5.17
N SER A 169 9.69 7.22 -5.80
CA SER A 169 8.51 6.49 -5.33
C SER A 169 8.64 5.99 -3.88
N ALA A 170 9.78 5.39 -3.54
CA ALA A 170 10.04 4.90 -2.19
C ALA A 170 10.01 6.04 -1.15
N VAL A 171 10.73 7.14 -1.41
CA VAL A 171 10.78 8.30 -0.51
C VAL A 171 9.42 8.98 -0.35
N ILE A 172 8.70 9.19 -1.47
CA ILE A 172 7.37 9.80 -1.43
C ILE A 172 6.41 8.91 -0.62
N SER A 173 6.43 7.60 -0.83
CA SER A 173 5.56 6.68 -0.09
C SER A 173 5.85 6.66 1.41
N LEU A 174 7.14 6.71 1.80
CA LEU A 174 7.57 6.80 3.19
C LEU A 174 7.12 8.12 3.83
N ALA A 175 7.28 9.23 3.12
CA ALA A 175 6.83 10.54 3.59
C ALA A 175 5.31 10.54 3.80
N VAL A 176 4.53 10.03 2.84
CA VAL A 176 3.07 9.98 2.97
C VAL A 176 2.63 9.16 4.19
N ILE A 177 3.11 7.93 4.35
CA ILE A 177 2.69 7.08 5.47
C ILE A 177 3.20 7.61 6.81
N GLY A 178 4.42 8.17 6.85
CA GLY A 178 4.98 8.80 8.05
C GLY A 178 4.19 10.02 8.50
N ILE A 179 3.88 10.93 7.58
CA ILE A 179 3.04 12.10 7.88
C ILE A 179 1.62 11.66 8.28
N THR A 180 1.08 10.60 7.66
CA THR A 180 -0.24 10.06 8.05
C THR A 180 -0.24 9.56 9.48
N GLY A 181 0.79 8.81 9.90
CA GLY A 181 0.94 8.36 11.28
C GLY A 181 1.05 9.52 12.28
N LEU A 182 1.87 10.53 11.97
CA LEU A 182 1.97 11.74 12.79
C LEU A 182 0.64 12.49 12.88
N ALA A 183 -0.09 12.58 11.75
CA ALA A 183 -1.38 13.26 11.70
C ALA A 183 -2.45 12.51 12.52
N ILE A 184 -2.47 11.17 12.50
CA ILE A 184 -3.35 10.36 13.36
C ILE A 184 -3.08 10.64 14.84
N ILE A 185 -1.81 10.63 15.26
CA ILE A 185 -1.40 10.89 16.64
C ILE A 185 -1.76 12.33 17.04
N GLN A 186 -1.43 13.30 16.20
CA GLN A 186 -1.69 14.71 16.47
C GLN A 186 -3.20 15.00 16.57
N THR A 187 -4.00 14.45 15.65
CA THR A 187 -5.46 14.64 15.68
C THR A 187 -6.11 13.97 16.87
N HIS A 188 -5.59 12.81 17.33
CA HIS A 188 -6.04 12.17 18.57
C HIS A 188 -5.85 13.07 19.79
N PHE A 189 -4.65 13.61 20.01
CA PHE A 189 -4.38 14.49 21.14
C PHE A 189 -5.09 15.85 21.03
N ARG A 190 -5.24 16.38 19.82
CA ARG A 190 -5.82 17.71 19.61
C ARG A 190 -7.35 17.72 19.71
N PHE A 191 -8.02 16.67 19.25
CA PHE A 191 -9.48 16.61 19.16
C PHE A 191 -10.10 15.61 20.13
N GLY A 192 -9.30 14.92 20.95
CA GLY A 192 -9.80 13.93 21.91
C GLY A 192 -10.49 12.74 21.23
N LEU A 193 -9.92 12.26 20.12
CA LEU A 193 -10.53 11.18 19.33
C LEU A 193 -10.56 9.87 20.14
N ASP A 194 -11.53 9.00 19.84
CA ASP A 194 -11.63 7.69 20.49
C ASP A 194 -10.33 6.87 20.37
N ALA A 195 -9.79 6.44 21.51
CA ALA A 195 -8.50 5.75 21.60
C ALA A 195 -8.54 4.38 20.91
N ARG A 196 -9.68 3.68 20.98
CA ARG A 196 -9.84 2.34 20.38
C ARG A 196 -9.77 2.41 18.85
N ARG A 197 -10.52 3.32 18.24
CA ARG A 197 -10.51 3.54 16.78
C ARG A 197 -9.15 4.08 16.30
N THR A 198 -8.55 4.98 17.08
CA THR A 198 -7.20 5.51 16.79
C THR A 198 -6.15 4.40 16.82
N GLY A 199 -6.14 3.59 17.88
CA GLY A 199 -5.24 2.44 18.00
C GLY A 199 -5.41 1.44 16.85
N TYR A 200 -6.67 1.16 16.47
CA TYR A 200 -6.96 0.30 15.33
C TYR A 200 -6.37 0.83 14.02
N LEU A 201 -6.45 2.14 13.78
CA LEU A 201 -5.91 2.78 12.58
C LEU A 201 -4.37 2.87 12.59
N LEU A 202 -3.76 2.96 13.77
CA LEU A 202 -2.31 2.95 13.92
C LEU A 202 -1.69 1.59 13.55
N ILE A 203 -2.39 0.46 13.77
CA ILE A 203 -1.88 -0.88 13.43
C ILE A 203 -1.52 -1.02 11.94
N PRO A 204 -2.43 -0.81 10.96
CA PRO A 204 -2.07 -0.87 9.55
C PRO A 204 -1.09 0.24 9.17
N THR A 205 -1.13 1.40 9.84
CA THR A 205 -0.16 2.47 9.61
C THR A 205 1.27 2.04 9.95
N VAL A 206 1.47 1.41 11.11
CA VAL A 206 2.78 0.89 11.53
C VAL A 206 3.24 -0.24 10.62
N CYS A 207 2.34 -1.15 10.24
CA CYS A 207 2.67 -2.22 9.29
C CYS A 207 3.16 -1.64 7.95
N LEU A 208 2.45 -0.67 7.38
CA LEU A 208 2.84 -0.04 6.12
C LEU A 208 4.07 0.87 6.27
N LEU A 209 4.31 1.45 7.44
CA LEU A 209 5.53 2.20 7.73
C LEU A 209 6.75 1.27 7.72
N ILE A 210 6.65 0.07 8.31
CA ILE A 210 7.71 -0.95 8.26
C ILE A 210 8.02 -1.31 6.80
N VAL A 211 6.97 -1.54 5.99
CA VAL A 211 7.13 -1.82 4.55
C VAL A 211 7.80 -0.65 3.83
N ALA A 212 7.37 0.59 4.07
CA ALA A 212 7.93 1.76 3.41
C ALA A 212 9.40 2.00 3.80
N ILE A 213 9.77 1.80 5.07
CA ILE A 213 11.16 1.86 5.54
C ILE A 213 11.98 0.77 4.87
N TYR A 214 11.48 -0.47 4.86
CA TYR A 214 12.13 -1.58 4.17
C TYR A 214 12.41 -1.24 2.71
N ARG A 215 11.42 -0.69 1.99
CA ARG A 215 11.54 -0.29 0.59
C ARG A 215 12.58 0.80 0.37
N VAL A 216 12.61 1.83 1.20
CA VAL A 216 13.63 2.88 1.12
C VAL A 216 15.01 2.30 1.38
N VAL A 217 15.21 1.57 2.49
CA VAL A 217 16.51 0.97 2.81
C VAL A 217 16.98 0.02 1.72
N GLN A 218 16.07 -0.77 1.15
CA GLN A 218 16.37 -1.70 0.07
C GLN A 218 16.79 -0.96 -1.21
N VAL A 219 16.04 0.04 -1.67
CA VAL A 219 16.35 0.78 -2.92
C VAL A 219 17.65 1.59 -2.81
N PHE A 220 18.01 2.07 -1.61
CA PHE A 220 19.24 2.82 -1.39
C PHE A 220 20.45 1.94 -1.03
N SER A 221 20.25 0.64 -0.79
CA SER A 221 21.34 -0.29 -0.48
C SER A 221 22.20 -0.56 -1.72
N THR A 222 23.48 -0.22 -1.63
CA THR A 222 24.48 -0.48 -2.68
C THR A 222 25.22 -1.80 -2.49
N ASP A 223 25.34 -2.28 -1.24
CA ASP A 223 26.02 -3.53 -0.90
C ASP A 223 25.20 -4.76 -1.36
N PRO A 224 25.71 -5.63 -2.25
CA PRO A 224 25.07 -6.88 -2.66
C PRO A 224 24.79 -7.86 -1.53
N ASN A 225 25.61 -7.85 -0.48
CA ASN A 225 25.52 -8.80 0.62
C ASN A 225 24.65 -8.33 1.78
N ALA A 226 24.09 -7.11 1.69
CA ALA A 226 23.25 -6.53 2.71
C ALA A 226 22.05 -7.43 3.03
N THR A 227 21.77 -7.63 4.33
CA THR A 227 20.66 -8.47 4.79
C THR A 227 19.30 -8.04 4.24
N ILE A 228 19.11 -6.74 3.97
CA ILE A 228 17.88 -6.18 3.41
C ILE A 228 17.56 -6.69 1.99
N ARG A 229 18.57 -7.14 1.24
CA ARG A 229 18.44 -7.68 -0.12
C ARG A 229 18.14 -9.18 -0.13
N LYS A 230 18.28 -9.85 1.02
CA LYS A 230 18.07 -11.29 1.14
C LYS A 230 16.57 -11.62 1.10
N LEU A 231 16.28 -12.81 0.58
CA LEU A 231 14.92 -13.34 0.44
C LEU A 231 14.08 -13.26 1.73
N PRO A 232 14.60 -13.63 2.91
CA PRO A 232 13.80 -13.59 4.14
C PRO A 232 13.35 -12.17 4.51
N ALA A 233 14.17 -11.16 4.21
CA ALA A 233 13.81 -9.77 4.49
C ALA A 233 12.60 -9.34 3.66
N PHE A 234 12.51 -9.75 2.40
CA PHE A 234 11.35 -9.49 1.55
C PHE A 234 10.07 -10.16 2.08
N TRP A 235 10.13 -11.45 2.39
CA TRP A 235 8.96 -12.19 2.88
C TRP A 235 8.44 -11.68 4.22
N VAL A 236 9.35 -11.34 5.14
CA VAL A 236 8.99 -10.86 6.48
C VAL A 236 8.61 -9.37 6.43
N LEU A 237 9.52 -8.50 5.96
CA LEU A 237 9.34 -7.05 6.10
C LEU A 237 8.37 -6.46 5.08
N GLN A 238 8.24 -7.09 3.91
CA GLN A 238 7.28 -6.66 2.89
C GLN A 238 6.00 -7.49 2.92
N ILE A 239 6.07 -8.77 2.52
CA ILE A 239 4.85 -9.56 2.27
C ILE A 239 4.01 -9.77 3.54
N THR A 240 4.64 -10.08 4.67
CA THR A 240 3.91 -10.34 5.92
C THR A 240 3.22 -9.08 6.45
N PHE A 241 3.93 -7.95 6.52
CA PHE A 241 3.34 -6.70 7.02
C PHE A 241 2.29 -6.11 6.09
N GLU A 242 2.46 -6.26 4.77
CA GLU A 242 1.41 -5.90 3.81
C GLU A 242 0.15 -6.76 4.01
N PHE A 243 0.30 -8.08 4.23
CA PHE A 243 -0.82 -8.97 4.52
C PHE A 243 -1.52 -8.59 5.82
N LEU A 244 -0.78 -8.30 6.89
CA LEU A 244 -1.35 -7.85 8.17
C LEU A 244 -2.13 -6.54 8.03
N ALA A 245 -1.56 -5.55 7.34
CA ALA A 245 -2.23 -4.28 7.07
C ALA A 245 -3.53 -4.50 6.27
N TYR A 246 -3.48 -5.35 5.25
CA TYR A 246 -4.65 -5.71 4.45
C TYR A 246 -5.75 -6.41 5.27
N VAL A 247 -5.36 -7.37 6.11
CA VAL A 247 -6.30 -8.08 6.99
C VAL A 247 -7.02 -7.09 7.92
N CYS A 248 -6.33 -6.05 8.43
CA CYS A 248 -6.98 -4.99 9.20
C CYS A 248 -8.11 -4.30 8.40
N PHE A 249 -7.93 -4.01 7.12
CA PHE A 249 -9.00 -3.36 6.35
C PHE A 249 -10.25 -4.23 6.17
N ILE A 250 -10.09 -5.55 6.03
CA ILE A 250 -11.22 -6.48 5.84
C ILE A 250 -11.79 -7.00 7.16
N ALA A 251 -11.09 -6.84 8.28
CA ALA A 251 -11.50 -7.33 9.60
C ALA A 251 -12.57 -6.46 10.28
N ILE A 252 -12.68 -5.17 9.94
CA ILE A 252 -13.70 -4.26 10.52
C ILE A 252 -14.73 -3.78 9.50
N ASN A 253 -15.92 -3.41 9.99
CA ASN A 253 -16.91 -2.71 9.19
C ASN A 253 -16.59 -1.21 9.21
N ILE A 254 -16.13 -0.68 8.08
CA ILE A 254 -15.65 0.69 7.96
C ILE A 254 -16.73 1.70 8.40
N ASN A 255 -18.02 1.50 8.11
CA ASN A 255 -19.04 2.48 8.51
C ASN A 255 -19.41 2.41 9.98
N GLU A 256 -19.37 1.23 10.57
CA GLU A 256 -19.67 1.10 12.00
C GLU A 256 -18.56 1.76 12.83
N TRP A 257 -17.32 1.61 12.37
CA TRP A 257 -16.14 2.15 13.06
C TRP A 257 -15.85 3.62 12.69
N PHE A 258 -16.08 4.00 11.43
CA PHE A 258 -15.80 5.31 10.85
C PHE A 258 -16.98 5.78 9.97
N PRO A 259 -18.15 6.07 10.58
CA PRO A 259 -19.35 6.50 9.84
C PRO A 259 -19.19 7.82 9.09
N GLY A 260 -18.21 8.65 9.46
CA GLY A 260 -18.00 9.97 8.89
C GLY A 260 -19.03 10.98 9.37
N ALA A 261 -19.19 12.07 8.60
CA ALA A 261 -20.19 13.09 8.89
C ALA A 261 -21.60 12.53 8.62
N PRO A 262 -22.61 12.77 9.49
CA PRO A 262 -24.00 12.47 9.14
C PRO A 262 -24.37 13.16 7.84
N LYS A 263 -25.12 12.50 6.94
CA LYS A 263 -25.49 13.11 5.66
C LYS A 263 -26.45 14.26 5.91
N THR A 264 -26.43 15.27 5.05
CA THR A 264 -27.27 16.48 5.22
C THR A 264 -28.76 16.11 5.22
N GLU A 265 -29.15 15.08 4.46
CA GLU A 265 -30.50 14.52 4.43
C GLU A 265 -30.94 13.92 5.78
N ASP A 266 -30.04 13.24 6.51
CA ASP A 266 -30.34 12.68 7.83
C ASP A 266 -30.60 13.79 8.86
N VAL A 267 -29.87 14.91 8.73
CA VAL A 267 -30.02 16.10 9.57
C VAL A 267 -31.31 16.86 9.25
N GLU A 268 -31.68 16.96 7.97
CA GLU A 268 -32.93 17.57 7.52
C GLU A 268 -34.15 16.72 7.91
N MET A 269 -34.07 15.39 7.78
CA MET A 269 -35.11 14.48 8.26
C MET A 269 -35.26 14.57 9.78
N ALA A 270 -34.18 14.57 10.55
CA ALA A 270 -34.23 14.73 12.01
C ALA A 270 -34.85 16.08 12.42
N ARG A 271 -34.50 17.17 11.74
CA ARG A 271 -35.12 18.50 11.97
C ARG A 271 -36.60 18.53 11.61
N SER A 272 -37.00 17.90 10.51
CA SER A 272 -38.40 17.84 10.09
C SER A 272 -39.28 16.96 10.99
N GLY A 273 -38.69 15.92 11.60
CA GLY A 273 -39.36 15.05 12.58
C GLY A 273 -39.57 15.73 13.93
N GLN A 274 -38.65 16.60 14.36
CA GLN A 274 -38.80 17.38 15.61
C GLN A 274 -39.87 18.49 15.54
N TYR A 275 -40.21 18.98 14.34
CA TYR A 275 -41.27 19.98 14.17
C TYR A 275 -42.69 19.40 14.10
N LYS A 276 -42.83 18.07 14.10
CA LYS A 276 -44.12 17.35 14.01
C LYS A 276 -44.60 16.77 15.35
N ALA A 277 -43.97 17.12 16.48
CA ALA A 277 -44.36 16.69 17.82
C ALA A 277 -44.90 17.85 18.65
#